data_AF-A0A938NIK9-F1
#
_entry.id   AF-A0A938NIK9-F1
#
_cell.length_a   1.000
_cell.length_b   1.000
_cell.length_c   1.000
_cell.angle_alpha   90.00
_cell.angle_beta   90.00
_cell.angle_gamma   90.00
#
_symmetry.space_group_name_H-M   'P 1'
#
loop_
_entity.id
_entity.type
_entity.pdbx_description
1 polymer ?
#
loop_
_entity_poly.entity_id
_entity_poly.type
_entity_poly.pdbx_seq_one_letter_code
_entity_poly.pdbx_strand_id
1 'polypeptide(L)'
;MSIQDRALIRRSNAIKDSEIPKYIEKLKRFLCHEALAKAQANLDKDLMHHGRCYRYWAHQRRPWLFALRLYDRITNKGVHMPTEWPVPIREMAGDAMMISSLHHCMPDEVKAKYRQDLLTEQHNDFLVEICTAWHYYLEGFDIQWYSLRHEKCPEFRVRGGGLDFDVECRRFSWDVSNHVKAAAMADVCDTIYKVLLARNLWGEVKVEFSEEFRFDPDRMSQWRKTLTDALDASQTTVQLDGGVILTLGLKPSPSHKLTSAGLTELAREQQHPEVSFLVSKSDGKSGFDPVAFRCRSPRKTPDELRDYVYKTLKDKVATQLSPDRAGVAVVKFSAVRDPNVFAESEGMKHVITKLFSQRHLAAIVLRCEDIAKTDMGSILHSTPAIVFRNPETTFPCVAAVKHLS
;
A
#
# COMPACT_ATOMS: atom_id res chain seq x y z
N MET A 1 40.58 -6.26 9.28
CA MET A 1 39.34 -7.02 8.94
C MET A 1 38.48 -6.16 8.06
N SER A 2 38.19 -6.62 6.85
CA SER A 2 37.25 -5.91 5.98
C SER A 2 35.84 -5.99 6.58
N ILE A 3 34.95 -5.05 6.26
CA ILE A 3 33.54 -5.10 6.70
C ILE A 3 32.86 -6.40 6.25
N GLN A 4 33.34 -7.01 5.16
CA GLN A 4 32.83 -8.27 4.63
C GLN A 4 33.09 -9.45 5.59
N ASP A 5 34.14 -9.43 6.42
CA ASP A 5 34.50 -10.57 7.28
C ASP A 5 33.84 -10.56 8.68
N ARG A 6 32.94 -9.60 8.95
CA ARG A 6 32.27 -9.51 10.25
C ARG A 6 31.14 -10.52 10.37
N ALA A 7 31.13 -11.24 11.49
CA ALA A 7 30.00 -12.09 11.87
C ALA A 7 28.73 -11.25 12.00
N LEU A 8 27.62 -11.77 11.46
CA LEU A 8 26.32 -11.13 11.52
C LEU A 8 25.77 -11.21 12.95
N ILE A 9 25.44 -10.07 13.54
CA ILE A 9 24.81 -9.97 14.86
C ILE A 9 23.40 -9.44 14.68
N ARG A 10 22.42 -10.25 15.07
CA ARG A 10 21.00 -9.88 14.96
C ARG A 10 20.67 -8.71 15.87
N ARG A 11 19.94 -7.72 15.34
CA ARG A 11 19.50 -6.52 16.05
C ARG A 11 18.04 -6.67 16.50
N SER A 12 17.65 -5.94 17.55
CA SER A 12 16.27 -5.95 18.08
C SER A 12 15.40 -4.91 17.37
N ASN A 13 14.11 -5.23 17.19
CA ASN A 13 13.08 -4.37 16.60
C ASN A 13 11.94 -4.02 17.58
N ALA A 14 12.08 -4.34 18.87
CA ALA A 14 11.03 -4.11 19.86
C ALA A 14 10.92 -2.61 20.22
N ILE A 15 9.70 -2.07 20.18
CA ILE A 15 9.35 -0.72 20.62
C ILE A 15 8.41 -0.83 21.82
N LYS A 16 8.69 -0.07 22.88
CA LYS A 16 7.74 0.10 23.99
C LYS A 16 6.82 1.29 23.74
N ASP A 17 5.59 1.23 24.25
CA ASP A 17 4.61 2.32 24.11
C ASP A 17 5.13 3.67 24.65
N SER A 18 5.99 3.65 25.66
CA SER A 18 6.64 4.85 26.21
C SER A 18 7.62 5.53 25.24
N GLU A 19 8.07 4.83 24.19
CA GLU A 19 9.00 5.34 23.19
C GLU A 19 8.30 5.93 21.96
N ILE A 20 6.99 5.70 21.81
CA ILE A 20 6.20 6.15 20.67
C ILE A 20 6.32 7.66 20.43
N PRO A 21 6.14 8.55 21.44
CA PRO A 21 6.30 9.99 21.23
C PRO A 21 7.68 10.37 20.69
N LYS A 22 8.74 9.74 21.22
CA LYS A 22 10.13 9.99 20.79
C LYS A 22 10.32 9.67 19.31
N TYR A 23 9.80 8.53 18.83
CA TYR A 23 9.93 8.16 17.42
C TYR A 23 9.07 9.04 16.51
N ILE A 24 7.85 9.40 16.92
CA ILE A 24 7.00 10.30 16.15
C ILE A 24 7.64 11.68 16.00
N GLU A 25 8.24 12.22 17.07
CA GLU A 25 8.94 13.51 16.99
C GLU A 25 10.20 13.44 16.12
N LYS A 26 10.93 12.32 16.11
CA LYS A 26 12.01 12.09 15.15
C LYS A 26 11.50 12.06 13.71
N LEU A 27 10.37 11.40 13.47
CA LEU A 27 9.75 11.35 12.14
C LEU A 27 9.30 12.74 11.69
N LYS A 28 8.64 13.52 12.55
CA LYS A 28 8.25 14.90 12.25
C LYS A 28 9.44 15.77 11.86
N ARG A 29 10.56 15.66 12.59
CA ARG A 29 11.81 16.35 12.24
C ARG A 29 12.40 15.86 10.93
N PHE A 30 12.39 14.54 10.70
CA PHE A 30 12.87 13.97 9.44
C PHE A 30 12.07 14.53 8.25
N LEU A 31 10.73 14.53 8.33
CA LEU A 31 9.84 15.00 7.27
C LEU A 31 9.82 16.53 7.10
N CYS A 32 10.31 17.27 8.08
CA CYS A 32 10.26 18.74 8.19
C CYS A 32 8.84 19.30 8.41
N HIS A 33 8.70 20.22 9.37
CA HIS A 33 7.41 20.78 9.76
C HIS A 33 6.69 21.51 8.61
N GLU A 34 7.41 22.27 7.79
CA GLU A 34 6.83 23.01 6.66
C GLU A 34 6.29 22.06 5.58
N ALA A 35 7.04 21.01 5.24
CA ALA A 35 6.62 20.03 4.25
C ALA A 35 5.41 19.23 4.75
N LEU A 36 5.38 18.87 6.05
CA LEU A 36 4.23 18.27 6.69
C LEU A 36 3.00 19.18 6.64
N ALA A 37 3.14 20.46 7.00
CA ALA A 37 2.03 21.42 6.95
C ALA A 37 1.50 21.58 5.52
N LYS A 38 2.39 21.67 4.52
CA LYS A 38 2.03 21.73 3.10
C LYS A 38 1.31 20.45 2.64
N ALA A 39 1.80 19.27 3.02
CA ALA A 39 1.18 18.00 2.68
C ALA A 39 -0.21 17.86 3.33
N GLN A 40 -0.38 18.32 4.58
CA GLN A 40 -1.68 18.36 5.24
C GLN A 40 -2.66 19.31 4.54
N ALA A 41 -2.20 20.51 4.15
CA ALA A 41 -3.03 21.47 3.41
C ALA A 41 -3.43 20.95 2.03
N ASN A 42 -2.50 20.29 1.32
CA ASN A 42 -2.79 19.65 0.04
C ASN A 42 -3.81 18.51 0.22
N LEU A 43 -3.63 17.67 1.24
CA LEU A 43 -4.61 16.63 1.57
C LEU A 43 -5.97 17.25 1.88
N ASP A 44 -6.05 18.32 2.66
CA ASP A 44 -7.33 18.99 2.93
C ASP A 44 -7.98 19.52 1.67
N LYS A 45 -7.21 20.16 0.79
CA LYS A 45 -7.70 20.62 -0.52
C LYS A 45 -8.26 19.47 -1.35
N ASP A 46 -7.51 18.36 -1.47
CA ASP A 46 -8.00 17.17 -2.16
C ASP A 46 -9.32 16.69 -1.52
N LEU A 47 -9.31 16.46 -0.21
CA LEU A 47 -10.46 15.93 0.51
C LEU A 47 -11.68 16.86 0.50
N MET A 48 -11.52 18.16 0.23
CA MET A 48 -12.64 19.09 0.04
C MET A 48 -13.41 18.84 -1.26
N HIS A 49 -12.72 18.39 -2.31
CA HIS A 49 -13.33 18.13 -3.61
C HIS A 49 -13.88 16.70 -3.73
N HIS A 50 -13.44 15.79 -2.86
CA HIS A 50 -13.81 14.38 -2.90
C HIS A 50 -14.73 13.95 -1.72
N GLY A 51 -15.44 12.84 -1.89
CA GLY A 51 -16.39 12.34 -0.89
C GLY A 51 -15.76 11.33 0.10
N ARG A 52 -16.62 10.48 0.68
CA ARG A 52 -16.25 9.54 1.76
C ARG A 52 -15.51 8.31 1.22
N CYS A 53 -15.88 7.79 0.05
CA CYS A 53 -15.21 6.66 -0.58
C CYS A 53 -13.76 7.02 -0.94
N TYR A 54 -13.56 8.21 -1.52
CA TYR A 54 -12.21 8.70 -1.82
C TYR A 54 -11.39 8.93 -0.56
N ARG A 55 -11.99 9.49 0.51
CA ARG A 55 -11.32 9.63 1.82
C ARG A 55 -10.84 8.28 2.36
N TYR A 56 -11.65 7.24 2.23
CA TYR A 56 -11.26 5.89 2.62
C TYR A 56 -10.08 5.38 1.79
N TRP A 57 -10.11 5.55 0.47
CA TRP A 57 -8.99 5.22 -0.42
C TRP A 57 -7.72 6.01 -0.06
N ALA A 58 -7.84 7.32 0.17
CA ALA A 58 -6.74 8.20 0.53
C ALA A 58 -6.09 7.79 1.86
N HIS A 59 -6.90 7.32 2.83
CA HIS A 59 -6.40 6.80 4.10
C HIS A 59 -5.48 5.58 3.91
N GLN A 60 -5.75 4.71 2.93
CA GLN A 60 -4.89 3.57 2.62
C GLN A 60 -3.60 3.98 1.86
N ARG A 61 -3.65 5.08 1.10
CA ARG A 61 -2.52 5.53 0.27
C ARG A 61 -1.58 6.50 1.00
N ARG A 62 -2.09 7.29 1.94
CA ARG A 62 -1.36 8.31 2.72
C ARG A 62 -1.55 8.12 4.23
N PRO A 63 -1.35 6.91 4.80
CA PRO A 63 -1.77 6.57 6.16
C PRO A 63 -1.15 7.47 7.23
N TRP A 64 0.12 7.88 7.07
CA TRP A 64 0.78 8.74 8.05
C TRP A 64 0.15 10.12 8.18
N LEU A 65 -0.38 10.73 7.12
CA LEU A 65 -1.01 12.04 7.23
C LEU A 65 -2.25 11.97 8.14
N PHE A 66 -3.00 10.88 8.07
CA PHE A 66 -4.13 10.63 8.96
C PHE A 66 -3.68 10.24 10.37
N ALA A 67 -2.65 9.41 10.51
CA ALA A 67 -2.10 9.01 11.80
C ALA A 67 -1.48 10.20 12.57
N LEU A 68 -0.83 11.14 11.89
CA LEU A 68 -0.31 12.38 12.49
C LEU A 68 -1.44 13.29 12.99
N ARG A 69 -2.53 13.46 12.22
CA ARG A 69 -3.73 14.18 12.70
C ARG A 69 -4.32 13.53 13.94
N LEU A 70 -4.40 12.20 13.93
CA LEU A 70 -4.89 11.42 15.06
C LEU A 70 -4.00 11.62 16.30
N TYR A 71 -2.68 11.57 16.11
CA TYR A 71 -1.69 11.78 17.14
C TYR A 71 -1.79 13.18 17.76
N ASP A 72 -1.80 14.24 16.94
CA ASP A 72 -1.89 15.61 17.42
C ASP A 72 -3.23 15.88 18.14
N ARG A 73 -4.32 15.25 17.70
CA ARG A 73 -5.62 15.34 18.37
C ARG A 73 -5.62 14.65 19.73
N ILE A 74 -5.16 13.40 19.81
CA ILE A 74 -5.18 12.60 21.06
C ILE A 74 -4.25 13.20 22.10
N THR A 75 -3.07 13.63 21.67
CA THR A 75 -2.09 14.22 22.57
C THR A 75 -2.41 15.67 22.91
N ASN A 76 -3.46 16.27 22.34
CA ASN A 76 -3.71 17.71 22.41
C ASN A 76 -2.43 18.51 22.08
N LYS A 77 -1.80 18.18 20.95
CA LYS A 77 -0.52 18.73 20.49
C LYS A 77 0.63 18.52 21.48
N GLY A 78 0.70 17.32 22.08
CA GLY A 78 1.78 16.91 22.99
C GLY A 78 1.56 17.24 24.47
N VAL A 79 0.40 17.78 24.85
CA VAL A 79 0.04 18.09 26.25
C VAL A 79 -0.37 16.85 27.05
N HIS A 80 -1.00 15.87 26.39
CA HIS A 80 -1.50 14.65 27.00
C HIS A 80 -0.85 13.40 26.38
N MET A 81 -0.70 12.36 27.20
CA MET A 81 -0.27 11.04 26.75
C MET A 81 -1.38 10.04 27.08
N PRO A 82 -1.91 9.33 26.07
CA PRO A 82 -2.90 8.29 26.32
C PRO A 82 -2.25 7.11 27.04
N THR A 83 -3.04 6.34 27.76
CA THR A 83 -2.60 5.08 28.39
C THR A 83 -2.35 3.98 27.36
N GLU A 84 -3.03 4.03 26.22
CA GLU A 84 -2.88 3.09 25.11
C GLU A 84 -2.86 3.84 23.78
N TRP A 85 -1.96 3.44 22.89
CA TRP A 85 -1.85 4.05 21.57
C TRP A 85 -2.72 3.33 20.53
N PRO A 86 -3.52 4.07 19.75
CA PRO A 86 -4.22 3.52 18.60
C PRO A 86 -3.26 2.80 17.64
N VAL A 87 -3.72 1.71 17.03
CA VAL A 87 -2.93 0.89 16.09
C VAL A 87 -2.24 1.74 15.01
N PRO A 88 -2.91 2.70 14.32
CA PRO A 88 -2.24 3.50 13.29
C PRO A 88 -1.07 4.34 13.81
N ILE A 89 -1.11 4.75 15.09
CA ILE A 89 -0.02 5.49 15.72
C ILE A 89 1.14 4.54 16.06
N ARG A 90 0.85 3.33 16.54
CA ARG A 90 1.85 2.30 16.80
C ARG A 90 2.58 1.87 15.53
N GLU A 91 1.85 1.64 14.44
CA GLU A 91 2.41 1.32 13.12
C GLU A 91 3.34 2.44 12.62
N MET A 92 2.86 3.68 12.64
CA MET A 92 3.67 4.84 12.26
C MET A 92 4.92 5.01 13.14
N ALA A 93 4.84 4.72 14.43
CA ALA A 93 6.00 4.75 15.32
C ALA A 93 7.01 3.63 15.01
N GLY A 94 6.51 2.45 14.61
CA GLY A 94 7.30 1.36 14.03
C GLY A 94 8.13 1.84 12.84
N ASP A 95 7.47 2.42 11.83
CA ASP A 95 8.16 2.93 10.65
C ASP A 95 9.14 4.06 10.99
N ALA A 96 8.74 4.95 11.91
CA ALA A 96 9.58 6.05 12.38
C ALA A 96 10.88 5.56 13.04
N MET A 97 10.82 4.46 13.79
CA MET A 97 12.03 3.82 14.32
C MET A 97 12.93 3.37 13.17
N MET A 98 12.40 2.63 12.20
CA MET A 98 13.18 2.13 11.05
C MET A 98 13.90 3.27 10.32
N ILE A 99 13.18 4.34 10.02
CA ILE A 99 13.73 5.52 9.34
C ILE A 99 14.80 6.19 10.21
N SER A 100 14.54 6.39 11.49
CA SER A 100 15.53 6.99 12.40
C SER A 100 16.79 6.14 12.55
N SER A 101 16.69 4.83 12.33
CA SER A 101 17.82 3.93 12.33
C SER A 101 18.55 3.86 11.00
N LEU A 102 17.88 4.04 9.86
CA LEU A 102 18.50 3.91 8.53
C LEU A 102 18.92 5.24 7.91
N HIS A 103 18.30 6.36 8.28
CA HIS A 103 18.53 7.62 7.58
C HIS A 103 19.99 8.11 7.64
N HIS A 104 20.76 7.70 8.64
CA HIS A 104 22.16 8.10 8.78
C HIS A 104 23.06 7.51 7.68
N CYS A 105 22.67 6.41 7.04
CA CYS A 105 23.39 5.81 5.91
C CYS A 105 22.86 6.25 4.53
N MET A 106 21.88 7.15 4.49
CA MET A 106 21.34 7.72 3.25
C MET A 106 22.10 9.00 2.82
N PRO A 107 22.45 9.15 1.54
CA PRO A 107 22.82 10.45 0.97
C PRO A 107 21.71 11.49 1.16
N ASP A 108 22.08 12.78 1.21
CA ASP A 108 21.11 13.85 1.51
C ASP A 108 20.04 14.01 0.43
N GLU A 109 20.37 13.74 -0.83
CA GLU A 109 19.41 13.68 -1.93
C GLU A 109 18.39 12.54 -1.78
N VAL A 110 18.82 11.37 -1.26
CA VAL A 110 17.92 10.24 -0.96
C VAL A 110 16.99 10.63 0.18
N LYS A 111 17.52 11.22 1.25
CA LYS A 111 16.70 11.74 2.36
C LYS A 111 15.69 12.76 1.85
N ALA A 112 16.10 13.70 1.01
CA ALA A 112 15.22 14.74 0.47
C ALA A 112 14.07 14.14 -0.37
N LYS A 113 14.38 13.18 -1.25
CA LYS A 113 13.37 12.44 -2.02
C LYS A 113 12.39 11.72 -1.10
N TYR A 114 12.89 10.98 -0.12
CA TYR A 114 12.05 10.22 0.81
C TYR A 114 11.14 11.13 1.64
N ARG A 115 11.64 12.28 2.11
CA ARG A 115 10.83 13.28 2.82
C ARG A 115 9.63 13.73 2.01
N GLN A 116 9.83 13.95 0.70
CA GLN A 116 8.77 14.35 -0.21
C GLN A 116 7.81 13.18 -0.45
N ASP A 117 8.32 12.03 -0.87
CA ASP A 117 7.48 10.97 -1.42
C ASP A 117 6.68 10.22 -0.35
N LEU A 118 7.20 10.12 0.88
CA LEU A 118 6.48 9.58 2.04
C LEU A 118 5.24 10.41 2.42
N LEU A 119 5.10 11.63 1.91
CA LEU A 119 3.94 12.50 2.11
C LEU A 119 2.95 12.46 0.92
N THR A 120 3.21 11.65 -0.10
CA THR A 120 2.40 11.53 -1.32
C THR A 120 1.77 10.14 -1.46
N GLU A 121 1.12 9.87 -2.58
CA GLU A 121 0.57 8.54 -2.90
C GLU A 121 1.64 7.46 -3.11
N GLN A 122 2.90 7.87 -3.33
CA GLN A 122 4.05 6.96 -3.45
C GLN A 122 4.53 6.43 -2.10
N HIS A 123 3.99 6.94 -0.99
CA HIS A 123 4.34 6.57 0.39
C HIS A 123 4.63 5.08 0.60
N ASN A 124 3.71 4.23 0.15
CA ASN A 124 3.81 2.80 0.35
C ASN A 124 4.89 2.12 -0.51
N ASP A 125 5.32 2.73 -1.62
CA ASP A 125 6.41 2.19 -2.45
C ASP A 125 7.75 2.38 -1.70
N PHE A 126 7.96 3.58 -1.15
CA PHE A 126 9.13 3.89 -0.31
C PHE A 126 9.16 3.11 1.00
N LEU A 127 8.00 2.83 1.60
CA LEU A 127 7.94 1.94 2.76
C LEU A 127 8.43 0.53 2.42
N VAL A 128 8.19 0.02 1.21
CA VAL A 128 8.73 -1.30 0.82
C VAL A 128 10.26 -1.26 0.82
N GLU A 129 10.86 -0.21 0.28
CA GLU A 129 12.32 -0.02 0.26
C GLU A 129 12.89 0.03 1.69
N ILE A 130 12.31 0.87 2.56
CA ILE A 130 12.73 1.02 3.96
C ILE A 130 12.58 -0.30 4.72
N CYS A 131 11.43 -0.98 4.61
CA CYS A 131 11.20 -2.26 5.29
C CYS A 131 12.16 -3.35 4.78
N THR A 132 12.52 -3.32 3.49
CA THR A 132 13.50 -4.25 2.93
C THR A 132 14.91 -3.98 3.47
N ALA A 133 15.35 -2.72 3.48
CA ALA A 133 16.62 -2.34 4.10
C ALA A 133 16.64 -2.67 5.60
N TRP A 134 15.53 -2.43 6.30
CA TRP A 134 15.39 -2.71 7.73
C TRP A 134 15.52 -4.20 8.04
N HIS A 135 14.93 -5.07 7.23
CA HIS A 135 15.10 -6.53 7.36
C HIS A 135 16.56 -6.95 7.35
N TYR A 136 17.32 -6.53 6.33
CA TYR A 136 18.76 -6.86 6.26
C TYR A 136 19.55 -6.20 7.40
N TYR A 137 19.19 -4.99 7.79
CA TYR A 137 19.76 -4.36 8.97
C TYR A 137 19.48 -5.18 10.25
N LEU A 138 18.28 -5.70 10.46
CA LEU A 138 18.00 -6.54 11.62
C LEU A 138 18.81 -7.84 11.61
N GLU A 139 19.09 -8.39 10.44
CA GLU A 139 19.91 -9.60 10.29
C GLU A 139 21.42 -9.32 10.38
N GLY A 140 21.82 -8.09 10.72
CA GLY A 140 23.21 -7.74 11.04
C GLY A 140 24.03 -7.21 9.86
N PHE A 141 23.42 -7.06 8.68
CA PHE A 141 24.10 -6.48 7.52
C PHE A 141 24.25 -4.96 7.64
N ASP A 142 25.21 -4.42 6.88
CA ASP A 142 25.40 -3.00 6.65
C ASP A 142 24.67 -2.58 5.37
N ILE A 143 23.94 -1.48 5.43
CA ILE A 143 23.15 -0.93 4.34
C ILE A 143 23.82 0.33 3.81
N GLN A 144 24.01 0.42 2.49
CA GLN A 144 24.52 1.60 1.81
C GLN A 144 23.56 2.00 0.69
N TRP A 145 22.96 3.19 0.80
CA TRP A 145 22.07 3.73 -0.21
C TRP A 145 22.87 4.33 -1.38
N TYR A 146 22.37 4.15 -2.60
CA TYR A 146 22.96 4.77 -3.78
C TYR A 146 22.56 6.25 -3.91
N SER A 147 23.43 7.05 -4.51
CA SER A 147 23.14 8.45 -4.83
C SER A 147 22.16 8.53 -6.01
N LEU A 148 21.13 9.37 -5.88
CA LEU A 148 20.18 9.64 -6.96
C LEU A 148 20.78 10.41 -8.15
N ARG A 149 22.04 10.86 -8.05
CA ARG A 149 22.76 11.47 -9.18
C ARG A 149 23.02 10.47 -10.31
N HIS A 150 22.92 9.18 -10.02
CA HIS A 150 22.93 8.13 -11.02
C HIS A 150 21.47 7.79 -11.37
N GLU A 151 21.00 8.20 -12.55
CA GLU A 151 19.59 8.03 -12.95
C GLU A 151 19.11 6.56 -12.99
N LYS A 152 20.04 5.60 -12.97
CA LYS A 152 19.79 4.16 -13.09
C LYS A 152 20.70 3.38 -12.15
N CYS A 153 20.34 3.36 -10.87
CA CYS A 153 21.03 2.57 -9.85
C CYS A 153 20.01 1.74 -9.05
N PRO A 154 20.47 0.70 -8.33
CA PRO A 154 19.63 -0.01 -7.36
C PRO A 154 19.26 0.95 -6.22
N GLU A 155 18.29 0.55 -5.40
CA GLU A 155 17.89 1.32 -4.23
C GLU A 155 19.02 1.39 -3.19
N PHE A 156 19.58 0.22 -2.84
CA PHE A 156 20.68 0.13 -1.88
C PHE A 156 21.53 -1.14 -2.07
N ARG A 157 22.69 -1.13 -1.44
CA ARG A 157 23.64 -2.24 -1.36
C ARG A 157 23.65 -2.82 0.06
N VAL A 158 23.75 -4.14 0.15
CA VAL A 158 23.83 -4.90 1.41
C VAL A 158 25.21 -5.56 1.51
N ARG A 159 25.88 -5.41 2.67
CA ARG A 159 27.22 -5.96 2.93
C ARG A 159 27.33 -6.60 4.31
N GLY A 160 28.07 -7.70 4.40
CA GLY A 160 28.36 -8.37 5.68
C GLY A 160 28.29 -9.90 5.55
N GLY A 161 28.90 -10.63 6.49
CA GLY A 161 28.89 -12.10 6.48
C GLY A 161 29.48 -12.73 5.21
N GLY A 162 30.48 -12.07 4.60
CA GLY A 162 31.12 -12.47 3.35
C GLY A 162 30.32 -12.13 2.09
N LEU A 163 29.20 -11.42 2.22
CA LEU A 163 28.25 -11.16 1.14
C LEU A 163 28.23 -9.69 0.76
N ASP A 164 27.92 -9.46 -0.52
CA ASP A 164 27.93 -8.15 -1.12
C ASP A 164 27.01 -8.13 -2.36
N PHE A 165 25.86 -7.47 -2.24
CA PHE A 165 24.86 -7.47 -3.30
C PHE A 165 24.02 -6.19 -3.33
N ASP A 166 23.49 -5.90 -4.52
CA ASP A 166 22.60 -4.78 -4.78
C ASP A 166 21.14 -5.23 -4.66
N VAL A 167 20.28 -4.36 -4.15
CA VAL A 167 18.86 -4.62 -3.95
C VAL A 167 18.04 -3.61 -4.75
N GLU A 168 17.14 -4.14 -5.57
CA GLU A 168 16.10 -3.36 -6.27
C GLU A 168 14.74 -3.72 -5.70
N CYS A 169 13.91 -2.72 -5.40
CA CYS A 169 12.58 -2.93 -4.84
C CYS A 169 11.49 -2.56 -5.85
N ARG A 170 10.43 -3.37 -5.89
CA ARG A 170 9.23 -3.04 -6.65
C ARG A 170 7.97 -3.37 -5.88
N ARG A 171 6.95 -2.54 -6.03
CA ARG A 171 5.60 -2.83 -5.53
C ARG A 171 4.58 -2.87 -6.67
N PHE A 172 3.73 -3.88 -6.61
CA PHE A 172 2.49 -3.96 -7.39
C PHE A 172 1.31 -3.76 -6.45
N SER A 173 0.50 -2.73 -6.73
CA SER A 173 -0.72 -2.45 -5.97
C SER A 173 -1.76 -3.54 -6.20
N TRP A 174 -2.72 -3.64 -5.29
CA TRP A 174 -3.78 -4.63 -5.35
C TRP A 174 -4.70 -4.45 -6.58
N ASP A 175 -4.78 -3.23 -7.13
CA ASP A 175 -5.53 -2.89 -8.35
C ASP A 175 -4.66 -2.94 -9.63
N VAL A 176 -3.51 -3.63 -9.60
CA VAL A 176 -2.63 -3.78 -10.77
C VAL A 176 -3.33 -4.46 -11.95
N SER A 177 -4.18 -5.45 -11.67
CA SER A 177 -4.94 -6.16 -12.72
C SER A 177 -6.06 -5.31 -13.30
N ASN A 178 -6.52 -4.26 -12.63
CA ASN A 178 -7.70 -3.50 -13.04
C ASN A 178 -7.33 -2.46 -14.11
N HIS A 179 -8.22 -2.28 -15.08
CA HIS A 179 -8.15 -1.21 -16.06
C HIS A 179 -8.59 0.13 -15.46
N VAL A 180 -9.65 0.14 -14.66
CA VAL A 180 -10.09 1.31 -13.89
C VAL A 180 -9.43 1.28 -12.52
N LYS A 181 -8.77 2.38 -12.13
CA LYS A 181 -8.05 2.49 -10.86
C LYS A 181 -8.97 2.81 -9.69
N ALA A 182 -8.57 2.38 -8.50
CA ALA A 182 -9.39 2.50 -7.30
C ALA A 182 -9.78 3.95 -6.95
N ALA A 183 -8.93 4.93 -7.28
CA ALA A 183 -9.24 6.35 -7.07
C ALA A 183 -10.47 6.78 -7.89
N ALA A 184 -10.49 6.46 -9.19
CA ALA A 184 -11.60 6.78 -10.08
C ALA A 184 -12.88 6.02 -9.67
N MET A 185 -12.76 4.76 -9.23
CA MET A 185 -13.90 4.02 -8.68
C MET A 185 -14.48 4.72 -7.44
N ALA A 186 -13.62 5.20 -6.55
CA ALA A 186 -14.04 5.89 -5.33
C ALA A 186 -14.81 7.18 -5.65
N ASP A 187 -14.38 7.95 -6.66
CA ASP A 187 -15.07 9.15 -7.12
C ASP A 187 -16.45 8.86 -7.72
N VAL A 188 -16.57 7.77 -8.49
CA VAL A 188 -17.85 7.28 -8.99
C VAL A 188 -18.77 6.89 -7.83
N CYS A 189 -18.28 6.11 -6.87
CA CYS A 189 -19.06 5.75 -5.68
C CYS A 189 -19.49 6.98 -4.87
N ASP A 190 -18.64 7.99 -4.73
CA ASP A 190 -18.98 9.23 -4.04
C ASP A 190 -20.08 10.03 -4.77
N THR A 191 -20.06 10.00 -6.10
CA THR A 191 -21.10 10.62 -6.92
C THR A 191 -22.45 9.91 -6.73
N ILE A 192 -22.45 8.58 -6.75
CA ILE A 192 -23.65 7.75 -6.51
C ILE A 192 -24.14 7.95 -5.08
N TYR A 193 -23.25 7.87 -4.09
CA TYR A 193 -23.59 7.97 -2.67
C TYR A 193 -24.30 9.28 -2.32
N LYS A 194 -23.93 10.41 -2.95
CA LYS A 194 -24.62 11.69 -2.75
C LYS A 194 -26.13 11.59 -3.06
N VAL A 195 -26.51 10.85 -4.10
CA VAL A 195 -27.92 10.64 -4.48
C VAL A 195 -28.61 9.71 -3.49
N LEU A 196 -27.96 8.60 -3.12
CA LEU A 196 -28.51 7.62 -2.18
C LEU A 196 -28.72 8.21 -0.78
N LEU A 197 -27.76 9.03 -0.32
CA LEU A 197 -27.78 9.69 0.97
C LEU A 197 -28.98 10.64 1.10
N ALA A 198 -29.29 11.40 0.05
CA ALA A 198 -30.42 12.32 0.02
C ALA A 198 -31.78 11.61 0.16
N ARG A 199 -31.84 10.32 -0.19
CA ARG A 199 -33.03 9.47 -0.13
C ARG A 199 -33.06 8.55 1.10
N ASN A 200 -32.09 8.67 2.02
CA ASN A 200 -31.94 7.81 3.21
C ASN A 200 -32.00 6.29 2.86
N LEU A 201 -31.27 5.92 1.82
CA LEU A 201 -31.14 4.52 1.38
C LEU A 201 -29.91 3.88 2.01
N TRP A 202 -30.04 2.59 2.34
CA TRP A 202 -28.95 1.74 2.83
C TRP A 202 -28.96 0.40 2.11
N GLY A 203 -27.85 -0.34 2.15
CA GLY A 203 -27.73 -1.65 1.51
C GLY A 203 -26.48 -1.75 0.63
N GLU A 204 -26.58 -2.51 -0.46
CA GLU A 204 -25.45 -2.76 -1.36
C GLU A 204 -25.69 -2.12 -2.73
N VAL A 205 -24.63 -1.56 -3.31
CA VAL A 205 -24.57 -1.14 -4.71
C VAL A 205 -23.41 -1.86 -5.40
N LYS A 206 -23.72 -2.69 -6.38
CA LYS A 206 -22.69 -3.25 -7.28
C LYS A 206 -22.47 -2.27 -8.43
N VAL A 207 -21.21 -1.95 -8.70
CA VAL A 207 -20.78 -1.01 -9.73
C VAL A 207 -19.89 -1.75 -10.71
N GLU A 208 -20.39 -1.97 -11.93
CA GLU A 208 -19.66 -2.62 -13.00
C GLU A 208 -19.18 -1.58 -14.01
N PHE A 209 -17.87 -1.54 -14.25
CA PHE A 209 -17.25 -0.65 -15.21
C PHE A 209 -17.00 -1.39 -16.53
N SER A 210 -17.21 -0.72 -17.66
CA SER A 210 -16.83 -1.20 -18.99
C SER A 210 -15.35 -0.93 -19.30
N GLU A 211 -14.82 -1.54 -20.37
CA GLU A 211 -13.45 -1.31 -20.85
C GLU A 211 -13.24 0.10 -21.39
N GLU A 212 -14.30 0.68 -21.94
CA GLU A 212 -14.31 2.03 -22.52
C GLU A 212 -14.47 3.12 -21.46
N PHE A 213 -14.68 2.76 -20.19
CA PHE A 213 -14.91 3.72 -19.12
C PHE A 213 -13.78 4.75 -19.04
N ARG A 214 -14.16 6.02 -19.09
CA ARG A 214 -13.31 7.17 -18.78
C ARG A 214 -14.06 8.04 -17.79
N PHE A 215 -13.42 8.35 -16.67
CA PHE A 215 -14.03 9.23 -15.69
C PHE A 215 -14.13 10.64 -16.28
N ASP A 216 -15.34 11.16 -16.33
CA ASP A 216 -15.66 12.47 -16.90
C ASP A 216 -16.56 13.24 -15.91
N PRO A 217 -16.00 14.25 -15.22
CA PRO A 217 -16.74 15.06 -14.25
C PRO A 217 -18.00 15.73 -14.82
N ASP A 218 -18.02 16.05 -16.11
CA ASP A 218 -19.12 16.80 -16.72
C ASP A 218 -20.38 15.94 -16.83
N ARG A 219 -20.22 14.62 -16.89
CA ARG A 219 -21.31 13.63 -16.93
C ARG A 219 -21.99 13.43 -15.58
N MET A 220 -21.43 13.94 -14.48
CA MET A 220 -21.99 13.74 -13.14
C MET A 220 -23.42 14.28 -13.00
N SER A 221 -23.73 15.40 -13.66
CA SER A 221 -25.08 16.01 -13.62
C SER A 221 -26.12 15.08 -14.24
N GLN A 222 -25.80 14.50 -15.40
CA GLN A 222 -26.62 13.52 -16.10
C GLN A 222 -26.77 12.23 -15.28
N TRP A 223 -25.67 11.71 -14.72
CA TRP A 223 -25.72 10.53 -13.86
C TRP A 223 -26.67 10.71 -12.67
N ARG A 224 -26.63 11.87 -12.01
CA ARG A 224 -27.56 12.17 -10.91
C ARG A 224 -29.00 12.13 -11.35
N LYS A 225 -29.32 12.72 -12.51
CA LYS A 225 -30.67 12.69 -13.07
C LYS A 225 -31.10 11.26 -13.38
N THR A 226 -30.32 10.52 -14.16
CA THR A 226 -30.60 9.12 -14.52
C THR A 226 -30.80 8.23 -13.30
N LEU A 227 -29.94 8.34 -12.29
CA LEU A 227 -30.07 7.56 -11.06
C LEU A 227 -31.31 7.97 -10.23
N THR A 228 -31.64 9.26 -10.20
CA THR A 228 -32.84 9.77 -9.51
C THR A 228 -34.09 9.20 -10.17
N ASP A 229 -34.22 9.32 -11.50
CA ASP A 229 -35.36 8.82 -12.26
C ASP A 229 -35.51 7.30 -12.10
N ALA A 230 -34.39 6.56 -12.13
CA ALA A 230 -34.38 5.12 -11.93
C ALA A 230 -34.83 4.70 -10.52
N LEU A 231 -34.39 5.40 -9.48
CA LEU A 231 -34.81 5.15 -8.10
C LEU A 231 -36.30 5.46 -7.89
N ASP A 232 -36.84 6.52 -8.53
CA ASP A 232 -38.27 6.83 -8.48
C ASP A 232 -39.12 5.77 -9.19
N ALA A 233 -38.59 5.22 -10.29
CA ALA A 233 -39.18 4.06 -10.98
C ALA A 233 -38.92 2.72 -10.26
N SER A 234 -38.29 2.72 -9.08
CA SER A 234 -37.92 1.52 -8.31
C SER A 234 -37.11 0.50 -9.12
N GLN A 235 -36.26 0.97 -10.04
CA GLN A 235 -35.37 0.11 -10.80
C GLN A 235 -34.26 -0.47 -9.93
N THR A 236 -33.97 -1.74 -10.14
CA THR A 236 -32.87 -2.45 -9.46
C THR A 236 -31.58 -2.45 -10.28
N THR A 237 -31.65 -2.11 -11.57
CA THR A 237 -30.50 -2.01 -12.47
C THR A 237 -30.52 -0.68 -13.20
N VAL A 238 -29.40 0.03 -13.23
CA VAL A 238 -29.30 1.35 -13.87
C VAL A 238 -28.05 1.40 -14.73
N GLN A 239 -28.21 1.81 -15.99
CA GLN A 239 -27.07 2.07 -16.86
C GLN A 239 -26.79 3.58 -16.86
N LEU A 240 -25.59 3.94 -16.44
CA LEU A 240 -25.08 5.30 -16.51
C LEU A 240 -24.22 5.46 -17.77
N ASP A 241 -24.23 6.67 -18.32
CA ASP A 241 -23.40 7.01 -19.48
C ASP A 241 -21.90 6.82 -19.18
N GLY A 242 -21.11 6.52 -20.20
CA GLY A 242 -19.68 6.17 -20.04
C GLY A 242 -19.44 4.72 -19.63
N GLY A 243 -20.47 3.86 -19.72
CA GLY A 243 -20.36 2.42 -19.54
C GLY A 243 -20.17 2.01 -18.08
N VAL A 244 -21.01 2.56 -17.19
CA VAL A 244 -21.12 2.12 -15.79
C VAL A 244 -22.51 1.52 -15.58
N ILE A 245 -22.56 0.29 -15.06
CA ILE A 245 -23.81 -0.40 -14.75
C ILE A 245 -23.91 -0.54 -13.23
N LEU A 246 -25.05 -0.17 -12.67
CA LEU A 246 -25.36 -0.27 -11.25
C LEU A 246 -26.37 -1.38 -11.01
N THR A 247 -26.12 -2.24 -10.03
CA THR A 247 -27.15 -3.10 -9.44
C THR A 247 -27.43 -2.64 -8.00
N LEU A 248 -28.68 -2.34 -7.71
CA LEU A 248 -29.13 -1.67 -6.49
C LEU A 248 -29.84 -2.66 -5.56
N GLY A 249 -29.14 -3.10 -4.52
CA GLY A 249 -29.68 -3.88 -3.40
C GLY A 249 -30.05 -2.96 -2.23
N LEU A 250 -30.84 -1.92 -2.49
CA LEU A 250 -31.11 -0.83 -1.55
C LEU A 250 -32.45 -0.98 -0.86
N LYS A 251 -32.52 -0.57 0.40
CA LYS A 251 -33.73 -0.53 1.21
C LYS A 251 -33.94 0.88 1.77
N PRO A 252 -35.19 1.36 1.84
CA PRO A 252 -35.50 2.56 2.58
C PRO A 252 -35.38 2.27 4.08
N SER A 253 -34.65 3.10 4.81
CA SER A 253 -34.79 3.17 6.26
C SER A 253 -34.14 4.45 6.75
N PRO A 254 -34.89 5.40 7.33
CA PRO A 254 -34.26 6.47 8.07
C PRO A 254 -33.66 5.87 9.35
N SER A 255 -32.33 5.73 9.40
CA SER A 255 -31.54 5.34 10.59
C SER A 255 -31.37 3.85 10.84
N HIS A 256 -31.16 3.03 9.80
CA HIS A 256 -30.73 1.64 10.02
C HIS A 256 -29.36 1.63 10.71
N LYS A 257 -29.32 1.17 11.97
CA LYS A 257 -28.14 1.22 12.83
C LYS A 257 -27.41 -0.12 12.83
N LEU A 258 -26.12 -0.10 12.50
CA LEU A 258 -25.20 -1.21 12.69
C LEU A 258 -24.16 -0.90 13.77
N THR A 259 -23.81 -1.92 14.56
CA THR A 259 -22.68 -1.87 15.48
C THR A 259 -21.36 -1.89 14.70
N SER A 260 -20.23 -1.57 15.35
CA SER A 260 -18.91 -1.70 14.73
C SER A 260 -18.61 -3.13 14.24
N ALA A 261 -19.10 -4.14 14.96
CA ALA A 261 -19.00 -5.54 14.54
C ALA A 261 -19.81 -5.80 13.26
N GLY A 262 -21.06 -5.33 13.18
CA GLY A 262 -21.89 -5.45 11.98
C GLY A 262 -21.33 -4.69 10.77
N LEU A 263 -20.74 -3.51 10.98
CA LEU A 263 -20.01 -2.80 9.92
C LEU A 263 -18.78 -3.57 9.45
N THR A 264 -18.06 -4.22 10.38
CA THR A 264 -16.89 -5.04 10.06
C THR A 264 -17.29 -6.26 9.27
N GLU A 265 -18.39 -6.92 9.63
CA GLU A 265 -18.94 -8.06 8.89
C GLU A 265 -19.34 -7.67 7.47
N LEU A 266 -20.09 -6.58 7.32
CA LEU A 266 -20.45 -6.02 6.01
C LEU A 266 -19.20 -5.64 5.19
N ALA A 267 -18.16 -5.11 5.85
CA ALA A 267 -16.88 -4.81 5.23
C ALA A 267 -16.04 -6.07 4.94
N ARG A 268 -16.30 -7.21 5.58
CA ARG A 268 -15.56 -8.48 5.43
C ARG A 268 -16.14 -9.39 4.35
N GLU A 269 -17.40 -9.20 3.96
CA GLU A 269 -18.01 -9.81 2.76
C GLU A 269 -17.40 -9.30 1.43
N GLN A 270 -16.11 -8.96 1.43
CA GLN A 270 -15.36 -8.69 0.20
C GLN A 270 -15.16 -10.00 -0.53
N GLN A 271 -15.90 -10.19 -1.61
CA GLN A 271 -15.59 -11.23 -2.57
C GLN A 271 -14.43 -10.71 -3.43
N HIS A 272 -13.24 -11.29 -3.30
CA HIS A 272 -12.22 -11.10 -4.33
C HIS A 272 -12.81 -11.57 -5.66
N PRO A 273 -12.74 -10.77 -6.75
CA PRO A 273 -11.79 -9.68 -7.01
C PRO A 273 -12.35 -8.24 -6.91
N GLU A 274 -13.37 -7.99 -6.08
CA GLU A 274 -14.07 -6.70 -6.05
C GLU A 274 -13.37 -5.64 -5.18
N VAL A 275 -13.43 -4.39 -5.64
CA VAL A 275 -13.00 -3.22 -4.86
C VAL A 275 -14.17 -2.78 -4.00
N SER A 276 -13.98 -2.73 -2.69
CA SER A 276 -15.08 -2.44 -1.76
C SER A 276 -14.90 -1.11 -1.04
N PHE A 277 -15.97 -0.32 -1.02
CA PHE A 277 -16.06 0.89 -0.19
C PHE A 277 -17.29 0.78 0.72
N LEU A 278 -17.08 0.93 2.03
CA LEU A 278 -18.18 1.01 2.98
C LEU A 278 -18.29 2.45 3.47
N VAL A 279 -19.45 3.05 3.25
CA VAL A 279 -19.75 4.40 3.74
C VAL A 279 -21.02 4.37 4.59
N SER A 280 -20.96 5.03 5.75
CA SER A 280 -22.11 5.18 6.62
C SER A 280 -22.06 6.55 7.28
N LYS A 281 -23.22 7.05 7.75
CA LYS A 281 -23.24 8.08 8.80
C LYS A 281 -22.68 7.45 10.09
N SER A 282 -22.08 8.22 10.99
CA SER A 282 -21.58 7.68 12.26
C SER A 282 -21.64 8.71 13.38
N ASP A 283 -21.92 8.24 14.59
CA ASP A 283 -21.82 8.98 15.86
C ASP A 283 -20.52 8.65 16.62
N GLY A 284 -19.60 7.92 15.99
CA GLY A 284 -18.35 7.44 16.59
C GLY A 284 -18.45 6.08 17.30
N LYS A 285 -19.66 5.58 17.58
CA LYS A 285 -19.90 4.25 18.21
C LYS A 285 -20.68 3.30 17.32
N SER A 286 -21.43 3.83 16.36
CA SER A 286 -22.26 3.05 15.45
C SER A 286 -22.29 3.67 14.06
N GLY A 287 -22.62 2.86 13.07
CA GLY A 287 -22.91 3.29 11.71
C GLY A 287 -24.41 3.39 11.48
N PHE A 288 -24.85 4.39 10.74
CA PHE A 288 -26.23 4.55 10.31
C PHE A 288 -26.30 4.59 8.79
N ASP A 289 -27.33 3.94 8.25
CA ASP A 289 -27.63 3.84 6.82
C ASP A 289 -26.40 3.44 5.98
N PRO A 290 -25.75 2.31 6.31
CA PRO A 290 -24.53 1.90 5.62
C PRO A 290 -24.83 1.54 4.16
N VAL A 291 -24.00 2.05 3.25
CA VAL A 291 -23.97 1.67 1.84
C VAL A 291 -22.63 1.00 1.55
N ALA A 292 -22.69 -0.27 1.15
CA ALA A 292 -21.54 -1.01 0.66
C ALA A 292 -21.50 -0.91 -0.87
N PHE A 293 -20.44 -0.32 -1.40
CA PHE A 293 -20.13 -0.35 -2.83
C PHE A 293 -19.24 -1.54 -3.14
N ARG A 294 -19.64 -2.36 -4.11
CA ARG A 294 -18.86 -3.48 -4.67
C ARG A 294 -18.53 -3.18 -6.11
N CYS A 295 -17.30 -2.77 -6.37
CA CYS A 295 -16.88 -2.28 -7.68
C CYS A 295 -16.09 -3.36 -8.43
N ARG A 296 -16.47 -3.60 -9.69
CA ARG A 296 -15.82 -4.53 -10.60
C ARG A 296 -15.36 -3.78 -11.84
N SER A 297 -14.05 -3.80 -12.09
CA SER A 297 -13.46 -3.28 -13.32
C SER A 297 -13.03 -4.40 -14.25
N PRO A 298 -12.97 -4.15 -15.57
CA PRO A 298 -12.35 -5.07 -16.50
C PRO A 298 -10.92 -5.33 -16.06
N ARG A 299 -10.55 -6.61 -16.11
CA ARG A 299 -9.26 -7.08 -15.65
C ARG A 299 -8.41 -7.41 -16.86
N LYS A 300 -7.11 -7.16 -16.74
CA LYS A 300 -6.10 -7.75 -17.62
C LYS A 300 -6.31 -9.26 -17.65
N THR A 301 -6.21 -9.83 -18.84
CA THR A 301 -6.05 -11.27 -19.02
C THR A 301 -4.80 -11.76 -18.27
N PRO A 302 -4.72 -13.05 -17.92
CA PRO A 302 -3.52 -13.61 -17.30
C PRO A 302 -2.24 -13.32 -18.09
N ASP A 303 -2.29 -13.38 -19.42
CA ASP A 303 -1.14 -13.08 -20.29
C ASP A 303 -0.76 -11.60 -20.25
N GLU A 304 -1.71 -10.68 -20.33
CA GLU A 304 -1.43 -9.24 -20.23
C GLU A 304 -0.85 -8.86 -18.87
N LEU A 305 -1.36 -9.45 -17.78
CA LEU A 305 -0.81 -9.20 -16.44
C LEU A 305 0.61 -9.74 -16.32
N ARG A 306 0.85 -10.97 -16.81
CA ARG A 306 2.18 -11.60 -16.83
C ARG A 306 3.18 -10.74 -17.61
N ASP A 307 2.80 -10.31 -18.81
CA ASP A 307 3.66 -9.54 -19.70
C ASP A 307 3.94 -8.14 -19.14
N TYR A 308 2.93 -7.52 -18.49
CA TYR A 308 3.11 -6.26 -17.76
C TYR A 308 4.09 -6.39 -16.59
N VAL A 309 3.96 -7.44 -15.77
CA VAL A 309 4.87 -7.70 -14.64
C VAL A 309 6.29 -7.96 -15.17
N TYR A 310 6.44 -8.81 -16.19
CA TYR A 310 7.74 -9.07 -16.81
C TYR A 310 8.39 -7.81 -17.36
N LYS A 311 7.67 -7.01 -18.15
CA LYS A 311 8.19 -5.77 -18.73
C LYS A 311 8.67 -4.82 -17.63
N THR A 312 7.85 -4.62 -16.60
CA THR A 312 8.17 -3.74 -15.47
C THR A 312 9.43 -4.19 -14.74
N LEU A 313 9.58 -5.49 -14.47
CA LEU A 313 10.73 -6.01 -13.74
C LEU A 313 11.98 -6.13 -14.61
N LYS A 314 11.84 -6.46 -15.89
CA LYS A 314 12.95 -6.59 -16.83
C LYS A 314 13.71 -5.28 -16.97
N ASP A 315 12.98 -4.18 -17.19
CA ASP A 315 13.58 -2.87 -17.36
C ASP A 315 14.34 -2.46 -16.09
N LYS A 316 13.75 -2.72 -14.92
CA LYS A 316 14.37 -2.50 -13.60
C LYS A 316 15.66 -3.30 -13.43
N VAL A 317 15.62 -4.62 -13.60
CA VAL A 317 16.80 -5.48 -13.48
C VAL A 317 17.89 -5.07 -14.47
N ALA A 318 17.55 -4.91 -15.76
CA ALA A 318 18.54 -4.65 -16.80
C ALA A 318 19.19 -3.26 -16.71
N THR A 319 18.50 -2.27 -16.14
CA THR A 319 19.01 -0.89 -16.09
C THR A 319 19.60 -0.49 -14.75
N GLN A 320 19.13 -1.07 -13.64
CA GLN A 320 19.52 -0.63 -12.30
C GLN A 320 20.45 -1.62 -11.59
N LEU A 321 20.44 -2.91 -11.93
CA LEU A 321 21.37 -3.88 -11.34
C LEU A 321 22.60 -4.01 -12.23
N SER A 322 23.78 -3.83 -11.63
CA SER A 322 25.06 -3.94 -12.35
C SER A 322 25.38 -5.39 -12.68
N PRO A 323 25.84 -5.71 -13.91
CA PRO A 323 26.38 -7.03 -14.23
C PRO A 323 27.57 -7.46 -13.37
N ASP A 324 28.31 -6.50 -12.81
CA ASP A 324 29.54 -6.72 -12.06
C ASP A 324 29.30 -7.10 -10.59
N ARG A 325 28.04 -7.15 -10.15
CA ARG A 325 27.67 -7.53 -8.78
C ARG A 325 26.41 -8.38 -8.76
N ALA A 326 26.26 -9.17 -7.71
CA ALA A 326 25.02 -9.86 -7.44
C ALA A 326 23.88 -8.86 -7.23
N GLY A 327 22.78 -9.06 -7.94
CA GLY A 327 21.53 -8.34 -7.75
C GLY A 327 20.45 -9.20 -7.10
N VAL A 328 19.64 -8.58 -6.24
CA VAL A 328 18.44 -9.18 -5.65
C VAL A 328 17.26 -8.27 -5.91
N ALA A 329 16.22 -8.80 -6.56
CA ALA A 329 14.98 -8.04 -6.77
C ALA A 329 13.94 -8.42 -5.71
N VAL A 330 13.45 -7.46 -4.94
CA VAL A 330 12.41 -7.65 -3.93
C VAL A 330 11.10 -7.05 -4.43
N VAL A 331 10.09 -7.89 -4.63
CA VAL A 331 8.82 -7.49 -5.24
C VAL A 331 7.66 -7.73 -4.27
N LYS A 332 6.98 -6.66 -3.84
CA LYS A 332 5.78 -6.74 -2.99
C LYS A 332 4.50 -6.73 -3.82
N PHE A 333 3.63 -7.71 -3.62
CA PHE A 333 2.26 -7.72 -4.15
C PHE A 333 1.27 -7.42 -3.02
N SER A 334 0.58 -6.28 -3.12
CA SER A 334 -0.51 -5.94 -2.19
C SER A 334 -1.72 -6.86 -2.40
N ALA A 335 -2.49 -7.14 -1.33
CA ALA A 335 -3.64 -8.06 -1.30
C ALA A 335 -3.37 -9.55 -1.52
N VAL A 336 -2.11 -9.96 -1.69
CA VAL A 336 -1.72 -11.39 -1.63
C VAL A 336 -1.28 -11.70 -0.21
N ARG A 337 -1.90 -12.68 0.45
CA ARG A 337 -1.57 -13.05 1.85
C ARG A 337 -0.79 -14.35 1.97
N ASP A 338 -1.01 -15.28 1.05
CA ASP A 338 -0.33 -16.57 1.02
C ASP A 338 0.79 -16.54 -0.04
N PRO A 339 2.08 -16.68 0.32
CA PRO A 339 3.17 -16.69 -0.64
C PRO A 339 3.21 -17.94 -1.53
N ASN A 340 2.54 -19.03 -1.15
CA ASN A 340 2.52 -20.26 -1.95
C ASN A 340 1.86 -20.06 -3.31
N VAL A 341 0.96 -19.08 -3.44
CA VAL A 341 0.32 -18.75 -4.73
C VAL A 341 1.34 -18.41 -5.81
N PHE A 342 2.52 -17.89 -5.44
CA PHE A 342 3.58 -17.62 -6.40
C PHE A 342 4.33 -18.88 -6.83
N ALA A 343 4.51 -19.85 -5.92
CA ALA A 343 5.11 -21.14 -6.24
C ALA A 343 4.19 -22.00 -7.12
N GLU A 344 2.88 -21.78 -7.04
CA GLU A 344 1.88 -22.52 -7.83
C GLU A 344 1.57 -21.83 -9.16
N SER A 345 1.85 -20.53 -9.28
CA SER A 345 1.55 -19.75 -10.49
C SER A 345 2.53 -20.02 -11.64
N GLU A 346 2.08 -20.73 -12.66
CA GLU A 346 2.83 -20.94 -13.92
C GLU A 346 3.20 -19.61 -14.60
N GLY A 347 2.30 -18.63 -14.57
CA GLY A 347 2.57 -17.29 -15.11
C GLY A 347 3.73 -16.61 -14.40
N MET A 348 3.78 -16.66 -13.06
CA MET A 348 4.87 -16.08 -12.28
C MET A 348 6.19 -16.84 -12.48
N LYS A 349 6.15 -18.18 -12.50
CA LYS A 349 7.33 -19.00 -12.84
C LYS A 349 7.92 -18.59 -14.18
N HIS A 350 7.09 -18.40 -15.21
CA HIS A 350 7.54 -17.96 -16.53
C HIS A 350 8.22 -16.59 -16.49
N VAL A 351 7.67 -15.63 -15.75
CA VAL A 351 8.30 -14.31 -15.55
C VAL A 351 9.68 -14.46 -14.91
N ILE A 352 9.76 -15.24 -13.83
CA ILE A 352 10.99 -15.46 -13.06
C ILE A 352 12.05 -16.13 -13.92
N THR A 353 11.71 -17.22 -14.63
CA THR A 353 12.63 -17.93 -15.53
C THR A 353 13.17 -16.98 -16.60
N LYS A 354 12.32 -16.13 -17.20
CA LYS A 354 12.78 -15.14 -18.17
C LYS A 354 13.72 -14.10 -17.56
N LEU A 355 13.45 -13.63 -16.34
CA LEU A 355 14.31 -12.67 -15.65
C LEU A 355 15.68 -13.29 -15.30
N PHE A 356 15.72 -14.58 -14.95
CA PHE A 356 16.96 -15.29 -14.62
C PHE A 356 17.91 -15.52 -15.81
N SER A 357 17.49 -15.21 -17.04
CA SER A 357 18.43 -15.05 -18.16
C SER A 357 19.51 -13.98 -17.89
N GLN A 358 19.25 -13.05 -16.96
CA GLN A 358 20.22 -12.08 -16.46
C GLN A 358 21.08 -12.73 -15.37
N ARG A 359 22.29 -13.21 -15.72
CA ARG A 359 23.16 -13.97 -14.80
C ARG A 359 23.61 -13.20 -13.54
N HIS A 360 23.59 -11.87 -13.57
CA HIS A 360 23.91 -11.04 -12.41
C HIS A 360 22.77 -10.99 -11.39
N LEU A 361 21.52 -11.31 -11.78
CA LEU A 361 20.39 -11.44 -10.87
C LEU A 361 20.49 -12.76 -10.11
N ALA A 362 20.86 -12.71 -8.83
CA ALA A 362 21.05 -13.88 -7.99
C ALA A 362 19.74 -14.44 -7.43
N ALA A 363 18.79 -13.56 -7.09
CA ALA A 363 17.51 -13.98 -6.52
C ALA A 363 16.37 -12.98 -6.79
N ILE A 364 15.14 -13.49 -6.77
CA ILE A 364 13.91 -12.69 -6.70
C ILE A 364 13.15 -13.10 -5.44
N VAL A 365 12.82 -12.11 -4.60
CA VAL A 365 12.02 -12.30 -3.39
C VAL A 365 10.62 -11.74 -3.64
N LEU A 366 9.61 -12.60 -3.59
CA LEU A 366 8.21 -12.19 -3.73
C LEU A 366 7.57 -12.09 -2.35
N ARG A 367 7.18 -10.87 -1.98
CA ARG A 367 6.59 -10.53 -0.68
C ARG A 367 5.08 -10.34 -0.79
N CYS A 368 4.38 -10.82 0.22
CA CYS A 368 2.95 -10.66 0.43
C CYS A 368 2.64 -9.39 1.22
N GLU A 369 1.35 -9.16 1.44
CA GLU A 369 0.87 -8.17 2.39
C GLU A 369 1.26 -8.55 3.82
N ASP A 370 1.56 -7.53 4.63
CA ASP A 370 2.04 -7.74 5.99
C ASP A 370 0.89 -8.28 6.85
N ILE A 371 1.17 -9.35 7.59
CA ILE A 371 0.25 -9.91 8.57
C ILE A 371 0.69 -9.40 9.94
N ALA A 372 -0.05 -8.43 10.46
CA ALA A 372 0.07 -8.01 11.85
C ALA A 372 -0.56 -9.07 12.75
N LYS A 373 0.24 -9.68 13.62
CA LYS A 373 -0.23 -10.47 14.75
C LYS A 373 -0.11 -9.64 16.02
N THR A 374 -1.24 -9.35 16.65
CA THR A 374 -1.28 -8.69 17.95
C THR A 374 -1.09 -9.76 19.03
N ASP A 375 -0.04 -9.64 19.84
CA ASP A 375 0.18 -10.52 20.99
C ASP A 375 0.65 -9.71 22.20
N MET A 376 -0.03 -9.87 23.34
CA MET A 376 0.28 -9.26 24.65
C MET A 376 0.83 -7.82 24.63
N GLY A 377 0.15 -6.91 23.93
CA GLY A 377 0.54 -5.49 23.86
C GLY A 377 1.61 -5.15 22.82
N SER A 378 2.14 -6.15 22.10
CA SER A 378 3.04 -5.99 20.96
C SER A 378 2.34 -6.28 19.63
N ILE A 379 2.77 -5.58 18.57
CA ILE A 379 2.36 -5.89 17.19
C ILE A 379 3.56 -6.53 16.50
N LEU A 380 3.47 -7.83 16.22
CA LEU A 380 4.45 -8.55 15.43
C LEU A 380 4.00 -8.51 13.97
N HIS A 381 4.70 -7.73 13.15
CA HIS A 381 4.53 -7.77 11.71
C HIS A 381 5.36 -8.93 11.14
N SER A 382 4.69 -9.86 10.48
CA SER A 382 5.35 -10.82 9.59
C SER A 382 5.04 -10.44 8.15
N THR A 383 6.05 -10.45 7.29
CA THR A 383 5.89 -10.26 5.85
C THR A 383 6.16 -11.59 5.18
N PRO A 384 5.14 -12.43 4.94
CA PRO A 384 5.35 -13.70 4.26
C PRO A 384 6.01 -13.45 2.91
N ALA A 385 6.99 -14.29 2.58
CA ALA A 385 7.73 -14.17 1.34
C ALA A 385 8.12 -15.55 0.81
N ILE A 386 8.37 -15.61 -0.49
CA ILE A 386 9.03 -16.74 -1.13
C ILE A 386 10.23 -16.24 -1.92
N VAL A 387 11.31 -17.02 -1.89
CA VAL A 387 12.57 -16.70 -2.56
C VAL A 387 12.78 -17.66 -3.72
N PHE A 388 12.91 -17.09 -4.91
CA PHE A 388 13.37 -17.79 -6.10
C PHE A 388 14.84 -17.49 -6.31
N ARG A 389 15.64 -18.53 -6.52
CA ARG A 389 17.09 -18.44 -6.67
C ARG A 389 17.46 -18.72 -8.12
N ASN A 390 18.32 -17.89 -8.70
CA ASN A 390 18.77 -18.09 -10.06
C ASN A 390 19.82 -19.22 -10.08
N PRO A 391 19.54 -20.37 -10.73
CA PRO A 391 20.49 -21.48 -10.78
C PRO A 391 21.73 -21.18 -11.65
N GLU A 392 21.64 -20.20 -12.55
CA GLU A 392 22.70 -19.84 -13.49
C GLU A 392 23.44 -18.55 -13.11
N THR A 393 23.25 -18.07 -11.88
CA THR A 393 23.91 -16.82 -11.46
C THR A 393 25.42 -16.96 -11.40
N THR A 394 26.13 -15.88 -11.76
CA THR A 394 27.58 -15.74 -11.51
C THR A 394 27.92 -15.52 -10.04
N PHE A 395 26.92 -15.37 -9.17
CA PHE A 395 27.07 -15.07 -7.74
C PHE A 395 26.36 -16.11 -6.84
N PRO A 396 26.77 -17.39 -6.86
CA PRO A 396 26.06 -18.46 -6.17
C PRO A 396 26.02 -18.31 -4.64
N CYS A 397 27.01 -17.63 -4.05
CA CYS A 397 27.04 -17.35 -2.60
C CYS A 397 25.87 -16.46 -2.16
N VAL A 398 25.45 -15.51 -3.00
CA VAL A 398 24.31 -14.62 -2.72
C VAL A 398 22.98 -15.34 -2.94
N ALA A 399 22.88 -16.18 -3.97
CA ALA A 399 21.68 -17.01 -4.17
C ALA A 399 21.43 -17.96 -2.99
N ALA A 400 22.49 -18.46 -2.34
CA ALA A 400 22.38 -19.38 -1.20
C ALA A 400 22.00 -18.72 0.14
N VAL A 401 21.83 -17.39 0.18
CA VAL A 401 21.57 -16.66 1.43
C VAL A 401 20.23 -17.07 2.04
N LYS A 402 20.27 -17.49 3.31
CA LYS A 402 19.08 -17.89 4.08
C LYS A 402 18.21 -16.68 4.45
N HIS A 403 18.84 -15.53 4.69
CA HIS A 403 18.18 -14.30 5.14
C HIS A 403 17.47 -13.50 4.03
N LEU A 404 17.33 -14.08 2.82
CA LEU A 404 16.57 -13.45 1.72
C LEU A 404 15.05 -13.54 1.93
N SER A 405 14.57 -14.51 2.72
CA SER A 405 13.15 -14.72 3.03
C SER A 405 12.68 -13.86 4.19
#